data_AF-A0A528APM3-F1
#
_entry.id   AF-A0A528APM3-F1
#
_cell.length_a   1.000
_cell.length_b   1.000
_cell.length_c   1.000
_cell.angle_alpha   90.00
_cell.angle_beta   90.00
_cell.angle_gamma   90.00
#
_symmetry.space_group_name_H-M   'P 1'
#
loop_
_entity.id
_entity.type
_entity.pdbx_description
1 polymer ?
#
loop_
_entity_poly.entity_id
_entity_poly.type
_entity_poly.pdbx_seq_one_letter_code
_entity_poly.pdbx_strand_id
1 'polypeptide(L)'
;AFLTSGIVAQYSDIIGEPYRDRAGNIYNPLSIQPIIVLSADRSTLSAIHRRALERGVTTSLYVDEMFSTGHDAANRAVFAEFAPDDAKVVGIALRAEKKLVDKITKGARMHP
;
A
#
# COMPACT_ATOMS: atom_id res chain seq x y z
N ALA A 1 1.91 5.37 5.74
CA ALA A 1 1.90 6.69 5.09
C ALA A 1 2.27 6.59 3.60
N PHE A 2 3.53 6.30 3.25
CA PHE A 2 3.99 6.15 1.85
C PHE A 2 3.11 5.23 0.99
N LEU A 3 2.69 4.09 1.53
CA LEU A 3 1.85 3.16 0.78
C LEU A 3 0.48 3.76 0.40
N THR A 4 -0.12 4.55 1.28
CA THR A 4 -1.41 5.20 1.02
C THR A 4 -1.29 6.28 -0.05
N SER A 5 -0.16 7.00 -0.12
CA SER A 5 0.03 8.02 -1.16
C SER A 5 0.08 7.41 -2.56
N GLY A 6 0.66 6.22 -2.71
CA GLY A 6 0.63 5.50 -3.99
C GLY A 6 -0.78 5.08 -4.40
N ILE A 7 -1.62 4.63 -3.46
CA ILE A 7 -3.03 4.31 -3.73
C ILE A 7 -3.82 5.55 -4.18
N VAL A 8 -3.64 6.69 -3.50
CA VAL A 8 -4.30 7.95 -3.89
C VAL A 8 -3.83 8.44 -5.25
N ALA A 9 -2.54 8.32 -5.56
CA ALA A 9 -1.99 8.68 -6.86
C ALA A 9 -2.54 7.78 -7.98
N GLN A 10 -2.77 6.49 -7.71
CA GLN A 10 -3.31 5.54 -8.67
C GLN A 10 -4.83 5.69 -8.87
N TYR A 11 -5.56 6.04 -7.82
CA TYR A 11 -7.03 6.11 -7.79
C TYR A 11 -7.48 7.42 -7.16
N SER A 12 -7.30 8.54 -7.86
CA SER A 12 -7.66 9.86 -7.35
C SER A 12 -9.17 10.03 -7.13
N ASP A 13 -10.00 9.19 -7.76
CA ASP A 13 -11.46 9.15 -7.63
C ASP A 13 -11.95 8.75 -6.23
N ILE A 14 -11.08 8.24 -5.37
CA ILE A 14 -11.44 7.89 -3.99
C ILE A 14 -11.41 9.09 -3.04
N ILE A 15 -10.86 10.23 -3.46
CA ILE A 15 -10.79 11.43 -2.61
C ILE A 15 -12.11 12.19 -2.72
N GLY A 16 -12.74 12.44 -1.58
CA GLY A 16 -14.02 13.13 -1.50
C GLY A 16 -13.89 14.65 -1.44
N GLU A 17 -14.86 15.29 -0.79
CA GLU A 17 -14.91 16.73 -0.60
C GLU A 17 -14.14 17.19 0.66
N PRO A 18 -13.68 18.47 0.70
CA PRO A 18 -13.04 19.03 1.88
C PRO A 18 -13.94 18.95 3.11
N TYR A 19 -13.35 18.53 4.22
CA TYR A 19 -14.05 18.50 5.50
C TYR A 19 -14.18 19.93 6.03
N ARG A 20 -15.31 20.23 6.69
CA ARG A 20 -15.57 21.52 7.32
C ARG A 20 -16.03 21.32 8.74
N ASP A 21 -15.44 22.05 9.67
CA ASP A 21 -15.91 22.05 11.05
C ASP A 21 -17.09 23.03 11.24
N ARG A 22 -17.60 23.12 12.46
CA ARG A 22 -18.70 24.03 12.81
C ARG A 22 -18.32 25.51 12.70
N ALA A 23 -17.04 25.85 12.81
CA ALA A 23 -16.55 27.23 12.74
C ALA A 23 -16.27 27.68 11.29
N GLY A 24 -16.39 26.77 10.32
CA GLY A 24 -16.13 27.05 8.90
C GLY A 24 -14.68 26.86 8.48
N ASN A 25 -13.82 26.29 9.34
CA ASN A 25 -12.46 25.92 8.95
C ASN A 25 -12.51 24.77 7.93
N ILE A 26 -11.64 24.83 6.92
CA ILE A 26 -11.55 23.82 5.85
C ILE A 26 -10.33 22.92 6.11
N TYR A 27 -10.53 21.62 5.95
CA TYR A 27 -9.50 20.58 6.09
C TYR A 27 -9.37 19.77 4.80
N ASN A 28 -8.29 18.99 4.69
CA ASN A 28 -8.06 18.14 3.52
C ASN A 28 -9.24 17.19 3.27
N PRO A 29 -9.62 16.98 2.00
CA PRO A 29 -10.49 15.87 1.65
C PRO A 29 -9.79 14.54 1.95
N LEU A 30 -10.57 13.52 2.32
CA LEU A 30 -10.07 12.20 2.68
C LEU A 30 -10.65 11.13 1.75
N SER A 31 -10.12 9.91 1.87
CA SER A 31 -10.68 8.74 1.18
C SER A 31 -12.13 8.51 1.59
N ILE A 32 -13.02 8.39 0.60
CA ILE A 32 -14.42 7.97 0.79
C ILE A 32 -14.56 6.45 0.95
N GLN A 33 -13.49 5.70 0.68
CA GLN A 33 -13.46 4.25 0.82
C GLN A 33 -12.76 3.85 2.13
N PRO A 34 -13.31 2.91 2.91
CA PRO A 34 -12.65 2.37 4.10
C PRO A 34 -11.31 1.70 3.76
N ILE A 35 -10.32 1.88 4.64
CA ILE A 35 -9.01 1.24 4.53
C ILE A 35 -8.89 0.20 5.64
N ILE A 36 -8.63 -1.06 5.27
CA ILE A 36 -8.39 -2.16 6.21
C ILE A 36 -6.88 -2.32 6.38
N VAL A 37 -6.41 -2.33 7.62
CA VAL A 37 -4.99 -2.56 7.95
C VAL A 37 -4.83 -3.99 8.45
N LEU A 38 -3.96 -4.72 7.77
CA LEU A 38 -3.63 -6.11 8.10
C LEU A 38 -2.15 -6.21 8.50
N SER A 39 -1.83 -7.20 9.33
CA SER A 39 -0.46 -7.59 9.68
C SER A 39 -0.20 -9.04 9.25
N ALA A 40 1.05 -9.33 8.92
CA ALA A 40 1.53 -10.66 8.56
C ALA A 40 3.04 -10.77 8.78
N ASP A 41 3.54 -12.01 8.87
CA ASP A 41 4.98 -12.26 8.88
C ASP A 41 5.60 -12.04 7.49
N ARG A 42 6.94 -12.09 7.43
CA ARG A 42 7.71 -11.81 6.21
C ARG A 42 7.37 -12.79 5.08
N SER A 43 7.26 -14.08 5.38
CA SER A 43 6.96 -15.11 4.37
C SER A 43 5.55 -14.93 3.80
N THR A 44 4.58 -14.54 4.62
CA THR A 44 3.22 -14.24 4.17
C THR A 44 3.21 -12.96 3.32
N LEU A 45 3.94 -11.91 3.69
CA LEU A 45 4.06 -10.69 2.86
C LEU A 45 4.66 -10.99 1.49
N SER A 46 5.72 -11.80 1.40
CA SER A 46 6.29 -12.24 0.11
C SER A 46 5.27 -13.01 -0.72
N ALA A 47 4.47 -13.90 -0.10
CA ALA A 47 3.40 -14.61 -0.80
C ALA A 47 2.28 -13.68 -1.29
N ILE A 48 1.90 -12.66 -0.51
CA ILE A 48 0.92 -11.64 -0.89
C ILE A 48 1.44 -10.84 -2.08
N HIS A 49 2.71 -10.41 -2.03
CA HIS A 49 3.36 -9.69 -3.12
C HIS A 49 3.33 -10.50 -4.42
N ARG A 50 3.77 -11.77 -4.38
CA ARG A 50 3.75 -12.64 -5.55
C ARG A 50 2.34 -12.83 -6.12
N ARG A 51 1.33 -13.06 -5.27
CA ARG A 51 -0.07 -13.21 -5.72
C ARG A 51 -0.60 -11.93 -6.37
N ALA A 52 -0.20 -10.75 -5.90
CA ALA A 52 -0.62 -9.49 -6.52
C ALA A 52 -0.07 -9.38 -7.95
N LEU A 53 1.21 -9.71 -8.16
CA LEU A 53 1.84 -9.75 -9.48
C LEU A 53 1.18 -10.81 -10.39
N GLU A 54 1.01 -12.04 -9.93
CA GLU A 54 0.35 -13.14 -10.67
C GLU A 54 -1.08 -12.77 -11.12
N ARG A 55 -1.74 -11.87 -10.40
CA ARG A 55 -3.12 -11.43 -10.65
C ARG A 55 -3.19 -10.07 -11.37
N GLY A 56 -2.05 -9.50 -11.77
CA GLY A 56 -1.98 -8.24 -12.50
C GLY A 56 -2.43 -7.02 -11.69
N VAL A 57 -2.32 -7.07 -10.36
CA VAL A 57 -2.68 -5.94 -9.48
C VAL A 57 -1.43 -5.12 -9.19
N THR A 58 -1.36 -3.91 -9.73
CA THR A 58 -0.33 -2.94 -9.35
C THR A 58 -0.53 -2.52 -7.89
N THR A 59 0.53 -2.60 -7.10
CA THR A 59 0.52 -2.31 -5.66
C THR A 59 1.49 -1.18 -5.32
N SER A 60 1.23 -0.51 -4.20
CA SER A 60 2.27 0.26 -3.53
C SER A 60 3.07 -0.70 -2.65
N LEU A 61 4.39 -0.72 -2.79
CA LEU A 61 5.26 -1.67 -2.10
C LEU A 61 6.39 -0.92 -1.39
N TYR A 62 6.76 -1.39 -0.21
CA TYR A 62 7.89 -0.87 0.56
C TYR A 62 8.76 -2.06 1.00
N VAL A 63 10.07 -1.96 0.74
CA VAL A 63 11.07 -2.96 1.12
C VAL A 63 11.98 -2.40 2.21
N ASP A 64 12.58 -3.30 2.99
CA ASP A 64 13.38 -2.99 4.17
C ASP A 64 14.53 -2.01 3.86
N GLU A 65 15.19 -2.22 2.72
CA GLU A 65 16.34 -1.44 2.28
C GLU A 65 16.01 0.05 2.04
N MET A 66 14.75 0.38 1.74
CA MET A 66 14.29 1.77 1.60
C MET A 66 14.34 2.56 2.91
N PHE A 67 14.45 1.90 4.07
CA PHE A 67 14.69 2.60 5.35
C PHE A 67 16.10 3.19 5.45
N SER A 68 17.06 2.70 4.65
CA SER A 68 18.45 3.17 4.69
C SER A 68 18.68 4.46 3.90
N THR A 69 17.69 4.93 3.14
CA THR A 69 17.79 6.12 2.31
C THR A 69 16.73 7.17 2.68
N GLY A 70 16.96 8.43 2.31
CA GLY A 70 16.09 9.55 2.68
C GLY A 70 15.38 10.25 1.52
N HIS A 71 15.59 9.82 0.27
CA HIS A 71 15.05 10.51 -0.91
C HIS A 71 14.59 9.55 -2.00
N ASP A 72 13.59 9.97 -2.79
CA ASP A 72 12.91 9.14 -3.79
C ASP A 72 13.87 8.44 -4.77
N ALA A 73 14.81 9.20 -5.34
CA ALA A 73 15.73 8.64 -6.34
C ALA A 73 16.59 7.49 -5.78
N ALA A 74 17.05 7.57 -4.53
CA ALA A 74 17.80 6.47 -3.90
C ALA A 74 16.89 5.31 -3.53
N ASN A 75 15.68 5.59 -3.02
CA ASN A 75 14.67 4.56 -2.77
C ASN A 75 14.34 3.75 -4.01
N ARG A 76 14.15 4.41 -5.17
CA ARG A 76 13.90 3.72 -6.44
C ARG A 76 15.11 2.96 -6.95
N ALA A 77 16.32 3.50 -6.77
CA ALA A 77 17.55 2.80 -7.15
C ALA A 77 17.73 1.51 -6.34
N VAL A 78 17.65 1.57 -5.01
CA VAL A 78 17.80 0.38 -4.15
C VAL A 78 16.64 -0.60 -4.35
N PHE A 79 15.42 -0.13 -4.57
CA PHE A 79 14.27 -1.00 -4.87
C PHE A 79 14.50 -1.80 -6.16
N ALA A 80 15.13 -1.20 -7.17
CA ALA A 80 15.41 -1.85 -8.46
C ALA A 80 16.47 -2.95 -8.39
N GLU A 81 17.20 -3.08 -7.28
CA GLU A 81 18.20 -4.14 -7.07
C GLU A 81 17.55 -5.50 -6.73
N PHE A 82 16.26 -5.53 -6.38
CA PHE A 82 15.57 -6.73 -5.90
C PHE A 82 14.47 -7.21 -6.85
N ALA A 83 14.36 -8.53 -6.98
CA ALA A 83 13.25 -9.23 -7.59
C ALA A 83 12.18 -9.60 -6.54
N PRO A 84 10.97 -10.01 -6.96
CA PRO A 84 9.94 -10.44 -6.02
C PRO A 84 10.36 -11.59 -5.08
N ASP A 85 11.31 -12.42 -5.51
CA ASP A 85 11.76 -13.62 -4.78
C ASP A 85 12.82 -13.32 -3.71
N ASP A 86 13.52 -12.18 -3.78
CA ASP A 86 14.55 -11.77 -2.82
C ASP A 86 14.22 -10.48 -2.05
N ALA A 87 13.22 -9.71 -2.52
CA ALA A 87 12.77 -8.49 -1.87
C ALA A 87 12.28 -8.74 -0.43
N LYS A 88 12.86 -7.99 0.51
CA LYS A 88 12.44 -7.96 1.92
C LYS A 88 11.24 -7.04 2.11
N VAL A 89 10.08 -7.46 1.63
CA VAL A 89 8.84 -6.69 1.76
C VAL A 89 8.51 -6.43 3.24
N VAL A 90 8.30 -5.16 3.59
CA VAL A 90 7.90 -4.69 4.93
C VAL A 90 6.53 -4.01 4.92
N GLY A 91 5.98 -3.71 3.74
CA GLY A 91 4.62 -3.24 3.61
C GLY A 91 4.13 -3.28 2.16
N ILE A 92 2.83 -3.55 2.00
CA ILE A 92 2.15 -3.58 0.70
C ILE A 92 0.75 -3.00 0.86
N ALA A 93 0.33 -2.16 -0.09
CA ALA A 93 -1.04 -1.69 -0.21
C ALA A 93 -1.56 -1.92 -1.62
N LEU A 94 -2.85 -2.25 -1.71
CA LEU A 94 -3.54 -2.47 -2.97
C LEU A 94 -5.00 -2.03 -2.88
N ARG A 95 -5.56 -1.68 -4.03
CA ARG A 95 -6.99 -1.49 -4.22
C ARG A 95 -7.41 -2.29 -5.45
N ALA A 96 -8.39 -3.16 -5.28
CA ALA A 96 -8.97 -4.00 -6.33
C ALA A 96 -10.38 -4.44 -5.92
N GLU A 97 -11.05 -5.23 -6.78
CA GLU A 97 -12.32 -5.86 -6.42
C GLU A 97 -12.19 -6.71 -5.15
N LYS A 98 -13.21 -6.66 -4.27
CA LYS A 98 -13.14 -7.22 -2.92
C LYS A 98 -12.69 -8.69 -2.90
N LYS A 99 -13.29 -9.55 -3.72
CA LYS A 99 -12.93 -10.99 -3.74
C LYS A 99 -11.50 -11.20 -4.22
N LEU A 100 -10.98 -10.31 -5.08
CA LEU A 100 -9.60 -10.36 -5.53
C LEU A 100 -8.64 -9.96 -4.41
N VAL A 101 -8.96 -8.88 -3.67
CA VAL A 101 -8.20 -8.45 -2.48
C VAL A 101 -8.14 -9.59 -1.46
N ASP A 102 -9.27 -10.20 -1.10
CA ASP A 102 -9.33 -11.30 -0.13
C ASP A 102 -8.45 -12.50 -0.53
N LYS A 103 -8.40 -12.83 -1.83
CA LYS A 103 -7.54 -13.89 -2.36
C LYS A 103 -6.05 -13.53 -2.28
N ILE A 104 -5.70 -12.28 -2.56
CA ILE A 104 -4.31 -11.78 -2.51
C ILE A 104 -3.81 -11.80 -1.08
N THR A 105 -4.57 -11.20 -0.16
CA THR A 105 -4.18 -10.98 1.25
C THR A 105 -4.36 -12.22 2.14
N LYS A 106 -4.80 -13.35 1.57
CA LYS A 106 -4.98 -14.61 2.30
C LYS A 106 -3.75 -14.98 3.13
N GLY A 107 -3.95 -15.14 4.44
CA GLY A 107 -2.88 -15.47 5.39
C GLY A 107 -2.61 -14.33 6.37
N ALA A 108 -2.81 -13.08 5.96
CA ALA A 108 -2.73 -11.93 6.87
C ALA A 108 -3.88 -11.93 7.89
N ARG A 109 -3.74 -11.10 8.94
CA ARG A 109 -4.73 -10.94 10.02
C ARG A 109 -4.99 -9.45 10.25
N MET A 110 -6.12 -9.11 10.85
CA MET A 110 -6.39 -7.73 11.28
C MET A 110 -5.26 -7.26 12.18
N HIS A 111 -4.74 -6.06 11.90
CA HIS A 111 -3.79 -5.44 12.82
C HIS A 111 -4.48 -5.21 14.17
N PRO A 112 -3.82 -5.54 15.31
CA PRO A 112 -4.37 -5.30 16.64
C PRO A 112 -4.61 -3.81 16.92
#